data_AF-A0A7Y9BF72-F1
#
_entry.id   AF-A0A7Y9BF72-F1
#
_cell.length_a   1.000
_cell.length_b   1.000
_cell.length_c   1.000
_cell.angle_alpha   90.00
_cell.angle_beta   90.00
_cell.angle_gamma   90.00
#
_symmetry.space_group_name_H-M   'P 1'
#
loop_
_entity.id
_entity.type
_entity.pdbx_description
1 polymer ?
#
loop_
_entity_poly.entity_id
_entity_poly.type
_entity_poly.pdbx_seq_one_letter_code
_entity_poly.pdbx_strand_id
1 'polypeptide(L)' 'MMVCEWKSFSTDSETYTQETFEETVGDEFEAMMFKDNENIPTYIWTVNFVIVVKKYSKVLTDISFEKIPRNPVCE' A
#
# COMPACT_ATOMS: atom_id res chain seq x y z
N MET A 1 -3.93 13.05 -0.20
CA MET A 1 -4.41 13.02 -1.59
C MET A 1 -4.67 11.58 -2.00
N MET A 2 -5.88 11.30 -2.49
CA MET A 2 -6.22 10.01 -3.09
C MET A 2 -5.97 10.07 -4.59
N VAL A 3 -5.43 9.00 -5.17
CA VAL A 3 -5.21 8.83 -6.61
C VAL A 3 -5.70 7.45 -7.03
N CYS A 4 -6.30 7.37 -8.22
CA CYS A 4 -6.76 6.10 -8.81
C CYS A 4 -5.75 5.53 -9.82
N GLU A 5 -4.56 6.14 -9.88
CA GLU A 5 -3.46 5.69 -10.71
C GLU A 5 -2.30 5.27 -9.81
N TRP A 6 -1.59 4.23 -10.20
CA TRP A 6 -0.40 3.81 -9.49
C TRP A 6 0.69 4.88 -9.59
N LYS A 7 1.37 5.10 -8.47
CA LYS A 7 2.50 6.01 -8.31
C LYS A 7 3.54 5.26 -7.50
N SER A 8 4.55 4.77 -8.19
CA SER A 8 5.62 3.98 -7.57
C SER A 8 6.28 4.76 -6.46
N PHE A 9 6.59 4.04 -5.39
CA PHE A 9 7.27 4.58 -4.23
C PHE A 9 8.39 3.62 -3.84
N SER A 10 9.45 4.17 -3.27
CA SER A 10 10.62 3.41 -2.87
C SER A 10 10.86 3.61 -1.39
N THR A 11 11.33 2.53 -0.78
CA THR A 11 11.96 2.53 0.53
C THR A 11 13.47 2.51 0.34
N ASP A 12 14.24 2.55 1.43
CA ASP A 12 15.69 2.40 1.36
C ASP A 12 16.12 1.01 0.83
N SER A 13 15.22 0.03 0.91
CA SER A 13 15.50 -1.38 0.59
C SER A 13 14.91 -1.84 -0.74
N GLU A 14 13.74 -1.32 -1.12
CA GLU A 14 12.97 -1.83 -2.27
C GLU A 14 12.14 -0.74 -2.94
N THR A 15 11.91 -0.89 -4.26
CA THR A 15 10.97 -0.07 -5.02
C THR A 15 9.69 -0.85 -5.32
N TYR A 16 8.56 -0.28 -4.92
CA TYR A 16 7.24 -0.87 -5.13
C TYR A 16 6.62 -0.28 -6.40
N THR A 17 6.58 -1.09 -7.45
CA THR A 17 5.80 -0.84 -8.66
C THR A 17 4.42 -1.47 -8.52
N GLN A 18 3.49 -1.17 -9.45
CA GLN A 18 2.17 -1.78 -9.42
C GLN A 18 2.28 -3.31 -9.47
N GLU A 19 3.09 -3.82 -10.40
CA GLU A 19 3.33 -5.25 -10.60
C GLU A 19 3.90 -5.92 -9.35
N THR A 20 4.95 -5.35 -8.73
CA THR A 20 5.54 -5.97 -7.53
C THR A 20 4.59 -5.93 -6.34
N PHE A 21 3.78 -4.87 -6.22
CA PHE A 21 2.76 -4.79 -5.19
C PHE A 21 1.62 -5.80 -5.40
N GLU A 22 1.08 -5.90 -6.61
CA GLU A 22 0.00 -6.84 -6.95
C GLU A 22 0.47 -8.29 -6.80
N GLU A 23 1.72 -8.61 -7.14
CA GLU A 23 2.32 -9.93 -6.88
C GLU A 23 2.46 -10.20 -5.37
N THR A 24 2.92 -9.21 -4.60
CA THR A 24 3.09 -9.32 -3.13
C THR A 24 1.76 -9.47 -2.40
N VAL A 25 0.74 -8.72 -2.82
CA VAL A 25 -0.58 -8.71 -2.20
C VAL A 25 -1.46 -9.83 -2.77
N GLY A 26 -1.23 -10.28 -3.99
CA GLY A 26 -2.06 -11.25 -4.70
C GLY A 26 -3.47 -10.72 -4.99
N ASP A 27 -3.59 -9.40 -5.23
CA ASP A 27 -4.86 -8.73 -5.54
C ASP A 27 -4.61 -7.53 -6.46
N GLU A 28 -5.63 -7.09 -7.18
CA GLU A 28 -5.53 -6.03 -8.20
C GLU A 28 -5.70 -4.63 -7.59
N PHE A 29 -4.83 -3.69 -7.96
CA PHE A 29 -4.87 -2.31 -7.46
C PHE A 29 -6.07 -1.51 -8.02
N GLU A 30 -6.71 -0.72 -7.16
CA GLU A 30 -7.77 0.22 -7.58
C GLU A 30 -7.42 1.68 -7.28
N ALA A 31 -6.88 1.96 -6.10
CA ALA A 31 -6.57 3.32 -5.69
C ALA A 31 -5.57 3.36 -4.53
N MET A 32 -4.97 4.52 -4.28
CA MET A 32 -4.20 4.73 -3.06
C MET A 32 -4.30 6.15 -2.53
N MET A 33 -3.98 6.29 -1.25
CA MET A 33 -4.02 7.56 -0.55
C MET A 33 -2.69 7.85 0.11
N PHE A 34 -2.18 9.05 -0.17
CA PHE A 34 -1.04 9.65 0.51
C PHE A 34 -1.55 10.62 1.56
N LYS A 35 -1.01 10.57 2.78
CA LYS A 35 -1.24 11.60 3.80
C LYS A 35 -0.03 12.55 3.88
N ASP A 36 -0.27 13.75 4.41
CA ASP A 36 0.76 14.69 4.88
C ASP A 36 1.99 14.90 3.97
N ASN A 37 1.76 15.05 2.67
CA ASN A 37 2.79 15.31 1.66
C ASN A 37 3.89 14.21 1.58
N GLU A 38 3.55 13.01 2.01
CA GLU A 38 4.45 11.86 2.00
C GLU A 38 4.61 11.27 0.59
N ASN A 39 5.78 10.70 0.31
CA ASN A 39 6.06 10.00 -0.95
C ASN A 39 5.62 8.53 -0.96
N ILE A 40 5.19 8.00 0.17
CA ILE A 40 4.74 6.62 0.33
C ILE A 40 3.26 6.66 0.75
N PRO A 41 2.38 5.89 0.09
CA PRO A 41 0.96 5.87 0.42
C PRO A 41 0.73 5.34 1.83
N THR A 42 -0.32 5.82 2.49
CA THR A 42 -0.78 5.32 3.80
C THR A 42 -1.78 4.17 3.63
N TYR A 43 -2.61 4.25 2.60
CA TYR A 43 -3.59 3.22 2.27
C TYR A 43 -3.55 2.91 0.79
N ILE A 44 -3.73 1.64 0.45
CA ILE A 44 -3.87 1.16 -0.92
C ILE A 44 -5.12 0.29 -0.97
N TRP A 45 -6.08 0.63 -1.81
CA TRP A 45 -7.26 -0.18 -2.09
C TRP A 45 -6.97 -1.12 -3.24
N THR A 46 -7.36 -2.36 -3.03
CA THR A 46 -7.42 -3.41 -4.05
C THR A 46 -8.86 -3.88 -4.19
N VAL A 47 -9.15 -4.74 -5.17
CA VAL A 47 -10.51 -5.24 -5.41
C VAL A 47 -11.13 -5.86 -4.16
N ASN A 48 -10.37 -6.62 -3.37
CA ASN A 48 -10.88 -7.37 -2.22
C ASN A 48 -10.45 -6.78 -0.87
N PHE A 49 -9.34 -6.04 -0.82
CA PHE A 49 -8.73 -5.58 0.43
C PHE A 49 -8.47 -4.07 0.47
N VAL A 50 -8.38 -3.55 1.68
CA VAL A 50 -7.74 -2.27 1.99
C VAL A 50 -6.41 -2.62 2.65
N ILE A 51 -5.33 -2.23 2.02
CA ILE A 51 -3.97 -2.42 2.50
C ILE A 51 -3.56 -1.18 3.28
N VAL A 52 -3.20 -1.36 4.54
CA VAL A 52 -2.61 -0.31 5.39
C VAL A 52 -1.10 -0.42 5.30
N VAL A 53 -0.45 0.65 4.85
CA VAL A 53 1.00 0.72 4.75
C VAL A 53 1.55 1.33 6.03
N LYS A 54 2.16 0.50 6.88
CA LYS A 54 2.81 0.97 8.12
C LYS A 54 4.28 1.17 7.88
N LYS A 55 4.75 2.38 8.18
CA LYS A 55 6.17 2.77 8.09
C LYS A 55 6.85 2.55 9.42
N TYR A 56 8.07 2.02 9.40
CA TYR A 56 8.95 1.94 10.55
C TYR A 56 10.20 2.75 10.28
N SER A 57 10.47 3.75 11.13
CA SER A 57 11.69 4.54 11.08
C SER A 57 12.45 4.35 12.38
N LYS A 58 13.36 3.38 12.41
CA LYS A 58 14.35 3.26 13.49
C LYS A 58 15.76 3.63 13.02
N VAL A 59 16.15 3.23 11.80
CA VAL A 59 17.45 3.56 11.17
C VAL A 59 17.34 3.58 9.64
N LEU A 60 16.57 2.65 9.06
CA LEU A 60 16.18 2.59 7.64
C LEU A 60 14.67 2.82 7.54
N THR A 61 14.19 3.36 6.42
CA THR A 61 12.77 3.46 6.11
C THR A 61 12.30 2.10 5.63
N ASP A 62 11.63 1.35 6.50
CA ASP A 62 11.05 0.06 6.18
C ASP A 62 9.51 0.16 6.21
N ILE A 63 8.82 -0.72 5.49
CA ILE A 63 7.36 -0.72 5.42
C ILE A 63 6.79 -2.12 5.58
N SER A 64 5.58 -2.20 6.11
CA SER A 64 4.79 -3.42 6.14
C SER A 64 3.39 -3.19 5.56
N PHE A 65 2.85 -4.22 4.93
CA PHE A 65 1.49 -4.23 4.38
C PHE A 65 0.58 -5.06 5.29
N GLU A 66 -0.40 -4.40 5.90
CA GLU A 66 -1.48 -5.06 6.63
C GLU A 66 -2.74 -5.11 5.76
N LYS A 67 -3.30 -6.31 5.55
CA LYS A 67 -4.49 -6.50 4.72
C LYS A 67 -5.75 -6.47 5.58
N ILE A 68 -6.71 -5.63 5.21
CA ILE A 68 -8.03 -5.56 5.83
C ILE A 68 -9.08 -5.90 4.75
N PRO A 69 -9.96 -6.90 4.96
CA PRO A 69 -10.98 -7.21 3.97
C PRO A 69 -11.94 -6.03 3.80
N ARG A 70 -12.30 -5.69 2.55
CA ARG A 70 -13.22 -4.56 2.27
C ARG A 70 -14.62 -4.82 2.82
N ASN A 71 -15.07 -6.06 2.70
CA ASN A 71 -16.29 -6.52 3.33
C ASN A 71 -15.92 -7.54 4.43
N PRO A 72 -16.26 -7.27 5.69
CA PRO A 72 -16.13 -8.28 6.73
C PRO A 72 -17.07 -9.44 6.40
N VAL A 73 -16.51 -10.56 5.97
CA VAL A 73 -17.18 -11.85 6.08
C VAL A 73 -17.09 -12.25 7.54
N CYS A 74 -18.11 -11.88 8.31
CA CYS A 74 -18.33 -12.47 9.63
C CYS A 74 -18.82 -13.91 9.39
N GLU A 75 -17.99 -14.91 9.69
CA GLU A 75 -18.45 -16.29 9.88
C GLU A 75 -19.06 -16.47 11.27
#